data_AF-A0A9P1M2U1-F1
#
_entry.id   AF-A0A9P1M2U1-F1
#
_cell.length_a   1.000
_cell.length_b   1.000
_cell.length_c   1.000
_cell.angle_alpha   90.00
_cell.angle_beta   90.00
_cell.angle_gamma   90.00
#
_symmetry.space_group_name_H-M   'P 1'
#
loop_
_entity.id
_entity.type
_entity.pdbx_description
1 polymer ?
#
loop_
_entity_poly.entity_id
_entity_poly.type
_entity_poly.pdbx_seq_one_letter_code
_entity_poly.pdbx_strand_id
1 'polypeptide(L)'
;MNWTEVLISAGVAAVLGLITTGLRNRNKLGKLGAILWVIIPIIVGNIIYYHYINPNGLRSTDRAQIERSFEGYPVFQTLKQQEPDLYNQLIDNFLKSKKEGHSEQQLIDEMKQTVSGLIVQRIRHAPDKDVIDYMNIILEELRYYQANNRSEHLCFKALFPQVSGGVNATKALPKELQLRDLDSINRLFKASSGGIIKPKNQEHENKLSIIVARMQQQYGDDLQMFSNPASPDVDREKICDMSIDMYSQILKLPPDDAGAILRSMLGGE
;
A
#
# COMPACT_ATOMS: atom_id res chain seq x y z
N MET A 1 16.27 -12.53 -17.44
CA MET A 1 16.76 -12.55 -18.84
C MET A 1 16.43 -13.93 -19.41
N ASN A 2 15.54 -14.00 -20.38
CA ASN A 2 15.07 -15.27 -20.92
C ASN A 2 16.11 -15.81 -21.91
N TRP A 3 16.87 -16.85 -21.52
CA TRP A 3 18.04 -17.33 -22.28
C TRP A 3 17.67 -17.85 -23.68
N THR A 4 16.44 -18.30 -23.88
CA THR A 4 15.90 -18.72 -25.18
C THR A 4 15.80 -17.57 -26.16
N GLU A 5 15.38 -16.38 -25.72
CA GLU A 5 15.31 -15.19 -26.60
C GLU A 5 16.71 -14.71 -27.00
N VAL A 6 17.67 -14.78 -26.08
CA VAL A 6 19.08 -14.45 -26.35
C VAL A 6 19.68 -15.41 -27.39
N LEU A 7 19.40 -16.71 -27.27
CA LEU A 7 19.89 -17.73 -28.20
C LEU A 7 19.28 -17.59 -29.60
N ILE A 8 17.97 -17.30 -29.70
CA ILE A 8 17.30 -17.07 -30.99
C ILE A 8 17.85 -15.80 -31.66
N SER A 9 18.00 -14.70 -30.91
CA SER A 9 18.55 -13.44 -31.42
C SER A 9 20.00 -13.61 -31.89
N ALA A 10 20.82 -14.36 -31.13
CA ALA A 10 22.19 -14.68 -31.50
C ALA A 10 22.27 -15.54 -32.77
N GLY A 11 21.37 -16.52 -32.91
CA GLY A 11 21.27 -17.36 -34.11
C GLY A 11 20.90 -16.56 -35.36
N VAL A 12 19.91 -15.66 -35.25
CA VAL A 12 19.51 -14.76 -36.35
C VAL A 12 20.66 -13.81 -36.72
N ALA A 13 21.36 -13.24 -35.74
CA ALA A 13 22.50 -12.37 -35.97
C ALA A 13 23.67 -13.10 -36.67
N ALA A 14 23.93 -14.36 -36.31
CA ALA A 14 24.96 -15.19 -36.95
C ALA A 14 24.63 -15.47 -38.43
N VAL A 15 23.37 -15.83 -38.73
CA VAL A 15 22.92 -16.08 -40.10
C VAL A 15 22.96 -14.80 -40.94
N LEU A 16 22.46 -13.68 -40.41
CA LEU A 16 22.49 -12.38 -41.09
C LEU A 16 23.93 -11.91 -41.31
N GLY A 17 24.84 -12.14 -40.36
CA GLY A 17 26.27 -11.85 -40.46
C GLY A 17 26.99 -12.64 -41.56
N LEU A 18 26.66 -13.93 -41.72
CA LEU A 18 27.19 -14.77 -42.80
C LEU A 18 26.70 -14.28 -44.17
N ILE A 19 25.41 -13.94 -44.28
CA ILE A 19 24.80 -13.41 -45.51
C ILE A 19 25.40 -12.05 -45.90
N THR A 20 25.61 -11.15 -44.92
CA THR A 20 26.24 -9.83 -45.17
C THR A 20 27.70 -9.98 -45.60
N THR A 21 28.44 -10.93 -45.03
CA THR A 21 29.83 -11.21 -45.43
C THR A 21 29.88 -11.68 -46.90
N GLY A 22 28.97 -12.57 -47.31
CA GLY A 22 28.84 -13.01 -48.69
C GLY A 22 28.44 -11.89 -49.67
N LEU A 23 27.53 -11.01 -49.27
CA LEU A 23 27.09 -9.85 -50.07
C LEU A 23 28.17 -8.77 -50.20
N ARG A 24 28.96 -8.54 -49.14
CA ARG A 24 30.08 -7.60 -49.15
C ARG A 24 31.22 -8.09 -50.05
N ASN A 25 31.52 -9.39 -50.05
CA ASN A 25 32.51 -9.98 -50.95
C ASN A 25 32.14 -9.86 -52.44
N ARG A 26 30.86 -9.59 -52.74
CA ARG A 26 30.37 -9.31 -54.10
C ARG A 26 30.27 -7.81 -54.43
N ASN A 27 30.84 -6.93 -53.60
CA ASN A 27 30.79 -5.45 -53.73
C ASN A 27 29.38 -4.84 -53.79
N LYS A 28 28.35 -5.58 -53.35
CA LYS A 28 26.94 -5.12 -53.41
C LYS A 28 26.51 -4.26 -52.23
N LEU A 29 27.35 -4.13 -51.20
CA LEU A 29 27.01 -3.42 -49.96
C LEU A 29 28.23 -2.70 -49.37
N GLY A 30 28.10 -1.39 -49.15
CA GLY A 30 29.08 -0.59 -48.42
C GLY A 30 29.09 -0.88 -46.91
N LYS A 31 30.16 -0.49 -46.20
CA LYS A 31 30.36 -0.79 -44.77
C LYS A 31 29.19 -0.36 -43.88
N LEU A 32 28.66 0.85 -44.08
CA LEU A 32 27.51 1.37 -43.34
C LEU A 32 26.20 0.63 -43.70
N GLY A 33 26.03 0.27 -44.97
CA GLY A 33 24.87 -0.49 -45.44
C GLY A 33 24.81 -1.89 -44.82
N ALA A 34 25.97 -2.57 -44.66
CA ALA A 34 26.04 -3.88 -44.04
C ALA A 34 25.67 -3.86 -42.55
N ILE A 35 26.08 -2.82 -41.81
CA ILE A 35 25.73 -2.68 -40.38
C ILE A 35 24.23 -2.46 -40.21
N LEU A 36 23.64 -1.55 -40.99
CA LEU A 36 22.21 -1.26 -40.94
C LEU A 36 21.36 -2.47 -41.35
N TRP A 37 21.83 -3.28 -42.31
CA TRP A 37 21.13 -4.47 -42.78
C TRP A 37 21.00 -5.58 -41.71
N VAL A 38 21.89 -5.63 -40.73
CA VAL A 38 21.82 -6.59 -39.62
C VAL A 38 21.02 -6.01 -38.46
N ILE A 39 21.21 -4.73 -38.13
CA ILE A 39 20.57 -4.10 -36.96
C ILE A 39 19.07 -3.90 -37.19
N ILE A 40 18.66 -3.43 -38.37
CA ILE A 40 17.25 -3.10 -38.64
C ILE A 40 16.32 -4.32 -38.50
N PRO A 41 16.61 -5.50 -39.07
CA PRO A 41 15.76 -6.67 -38.89
C PRO A 41 15.66 -7.16 -37.45
N ILE A 42 16.71 -7.00 -36.65
CA ILE A 42 16.70 -7.37 -35.23
C ILE A 42 15.77 -6.43 -34.45
N ILE A 43 15.87 -5.11 -34.69
CA ILE A 43 14.99 -4.12 -34.06
C ILE A 43 13.54 -4.34 -34.48
N VAL A 44 13.27 -4.45 -35.79
CA VAL A 44 11.91 -4.65 -36.33
C VAL A 44 11.32 -5.99 -35.88
N GLY A 45 12.12 -7.07 -35.87
CA GLY A 45 11.71 -8.38 -35.39
C GLY A 45 11.33 -8.38 -33.92
N ASN A 46 12.10 -7.70 -33.06
CA ASN A 46 11.76 -7.53 -31.64
C ASN A 46 10.48 -6.71 -31.45
N ILE A 47 10.29 -5.63 -32.22
CA ILE A 47 9.05 -4.83 -32.18
C ILE A 47 7.84 -5.69 -32.56
N ILE A 48 7.91 -6.44 -33.65
CA ILE A 48 6.82 -7.33 -34.10
C ILE A 48 6.56 -8.42 -33.07
N TYR A 49 7.61 -9.05 -32.53
CA TYR A 49 7.49 -10.10 -31.54
C TYR A 49 6.76 -9.63 -30.28
N TYR A 50 7.18 -8.51 -29.68
CA TYR A 50 6.52 -8.00 -28.48
C TYR A 50 5.18 -7.32 -28.76
N HIS A 51 4.89 -6.87 -29.99
CA HIS A 51 3.59 -6.28 -30.29
C HIS A 51 2.51 -7.31 -30.66
N TYR A 52 2.88 -8.37 -31.40
CA TYR A 52 1.92 -9.33 -31.96
C TYR A 52 2.02 -10.75 -31.40
N ILE A 53 3.20 -11.20 -30.96
CA ILE A 53 3.42 -12.61 -30.57
C ILE A 53 3.42 -12.77 -29.05
N ASN A 54 4.10 -11.89 -28.31
CA ASN A 54 4.19 -11.93 -26.86
C ASN A 54 3.93 -10.56 -26.22
N PRO A 55 2.72 -9.98 -26.38
CA PRO A 55 2.35 -8.68 -25.83
C PRO A 55 2.46 -8.60 -24.30
N ASN A 56 2.49 -9.75 -23.61
CA ASN A 56 2.52 -9.85 -22.16
C ASN A 56 3.91 -10.24 -21.58
N GLY A 57 4.92 -10.54 -22.41
CA GLY A 57 6.23 -11.00 -21.93
C GLY A 57 7.02 -9.96 -21.13
N LEU A 58 6.86 -8.68 -21.49
CA LEU A 58 7.39 -7.56 -20.70
C LEU A 58 6.59 -7.40 -19.38
N ARG A 59 5.25 -7.51 -19.45
CA ARG A 59 4.36 -7.42 -18.27
C ARG A 59 4.62 -8.52 -17.24
N SER A 60 4.91 -9.75 -17.66
CA SER A 60 5.18 -10.86 -16.74
C SER A 60 6.49 -10.68 -15.97
N THR A 61 7.50 -10.04 -16.58
CA THR A 61 8.77 -9.71 -15.93
C THR A 61 8.59 -8.62 -14.88
N ASP A 62 7.84 -7.57 -15.19
CA ASP A 62 7.52 -6.49 -14.25
C ASP A 62 6.69 -7.00 -13.05
N ARG A 63 5.69 -7.84 -13.33
CA ARG A 63 4.88 -8.48 -12.29
C ARG A 63 5.72 -9.30 -11.32
N ALA A 64 6.56 -10.20 -11.86
CA ALA A 64 7.42 -11.06 -11.04
C ALA A 64 8.45 -10.26 -10.22
N GLN A 65 8.84 -9.05 -10.65
CA GLN A 65 9.71 -8.17 -9.85
C GLN A 65 8.98 -7.55 -8.66
N ILE A 66 7.72 -7.13 -8.84
CA ILE A 66 6.90 -6.58 -7.76
C ILE A 66 6.57 -7.67 -6.75
N GLU A 67 6.13 -8.84 -7.21
CA GLU A 67 5.82 -9.97 -6.34
C GLU A 67 7.04 -10.34 -5.47
N ARG A 68 8.25 -10.40 -6.04
CA ARG A 68 9.50 -10.60 -5.28
C ARG A 68 9.80 -9.49 -4.28
N SER A 69 9.42 -8.24 -4.58
CA SER A 69 9.61 -7.13 -3.65
C SER A 69 8.65 -7.24 -2.45
N PHE A 70 7.44 -7.76 -2.69
CA PHE A 70 6.44 -7.97 -1.66
C PHE A 70 6.72 -9.20 -0.80
N GLU A 71 7.47 -10.17 -1.31
CA GLU A 71 7.91 -11.34 -0.54
C GLU A 71 8.68 -10.97 0.73
N GLY A 72 9.32 -9.79 0.77
CA GLY A 72 10.01 -9.28 1.95
C GLY A 72 9.08 -8.88 3.12
N TYR A 73 7.76 -8.80 2.92
CA TYR A 73 6.81 -8.39 3.96
C TYR A 73 5.75 -9.47 4.19
N PRO A 74 5.67 -10.05 5.40
CA PRO A 74 4.74 -11.14 5.72
C PRO A 74 3.26 -10.83 5.44
N VAL A 75 2.84 -9.56 5.56
CA VAL A 75 1.47 -9.14 5.30
C VAL A 75 0.99 -9.49 3.89
N PHE A 76 1.87 -9.37 2.87
CA PHE A 76 1.52 -9.70 1.50
C PHE A 76 1.41 -11.20 1.26
N GLN A 77 2.17 -12.02 2.02
CA GLN A 77 2.00 -13.47 1.99
C GLN A 77 0.66 -13.89 2.57
N THR A 78 0.28 -13.30 3.69
CA THR A 78 -1.04 -13.52 4.30
C THR A 78 -2.15 -13.08 3.35
N LEU A 79 -2.01 -11.91 2.70
CA LEU A 79 -2.96 -11.42 1.72
C LEU A 79 -3.10 -12.39 0.53
N LYS A 80 -1.97 -12.88 -0.02
CA LYS A 80 -1.97 -13.85 -1.12
C LYS A 80 -2.69 -15.16 -0.75
N GLN A 81 -2.58 -15.59 0.50
CA GLN A 81 -3.19 -16.85 0.97
C GLN A 81 -4.67 -16.70 1.30
N GLN A 82 -5.06 -15.60 1.97
CA GLN A 82 -6.42 -15.41 2.47
C GLN A 82 -7.33 -14.68 1.47
N GLU A 83 -6.76 -13.75 0.68
CA GLU A 83 -7.48 -12.86 -0.23
C GLU A 83 -6.77 -12.79 -1.60
N PRO A 84 -6.68 -13.92 -2.33
CA PRO A 84 -5.89 -14.01 -3.56
C PRO A 84 -6.36 -13.02 -4.65
N ASP A 85 -7.66 -12.74 -4.72
CA ASP A 85 -8.22 -11.79 -5.69
C ASP A 85 -7.78 -10.35 -5.38
N LEU A 86 -7.85 -9.95 -4.11
CA LEU A 86 -7.37 -8.63 -3.67
C LEU A 86 -5.86 -8.49 -3.86
N TYR A 87 -5.09 -9.55 -3.58
CA TYR A 87 -3.65 -9.57 -3.86
C TYR A 87 -3.37 -9.34 -5.34
N ASN A 88 -4.06 -10.05 -6.23
CA ASN A 88 -3.88 -9.90 -7.68
C ASN A 88 -4.27 -8.50 -8.16
N GLN A 89 -5.41 -7.99 -7.68
CA GLN A 89 -5.88 -6.65 -8.00
C GLN A 89 -4.87 -5.58 -7.58
N LEU A 90 -4.28 -5.73 -6.38
CA LEU A 90 -3.30 -4.78 -5.86
C LEU A 90 -2.05 -4.74 -6.75
N ILE A 91 -1.54 -5.89 -7.18
CA ILE A 91 -0.39 -5.98 -8.10
C ILE A 91 -0.72 -5.37 -9.47
N ASP A 92 -1.89 -5.70 -10.02
CA ASP A 92 -2.30 -5.22 -11.34
C ASP A 92 -2.56 -3.70 -11.34
N ASN A 93 -3.16 -3.17 -10.29
CA ASN A 93 -3.32 -1.73 -10.08
C ASN A 93 -1.97 -1.04 -9.97
N PHE A 94 -1.04 -1.57 -9.17
CA PHE A 94 0.30 -1.01 -9.05
C PHE A 94 1.03 -0.95 -10.40
N LEU A 95 0.97 -2.03 -11.19
CA LEU A 95 1.54 -2.09 -12.53
C LEU A 95 0.91 -1.06 -13.48
N LYS A 96 -0.41 -0.94 -13.43
CA LYS A 96 -1.16 0.02 -14.23
C LYS A 96 -0.76 1.45 -13.88
N SER A 97 -0.84 1.82 -12.61
CA SER A 97 -0.51 3.16 -12.12
C SER A 97 0.95 3.53 -12.40
N LYS A 98 1.88 2.58 -12.28
CA LYS A 98 3.28 2.77 -12.67
C LYS A 98 3.43 3.07 -14.16
N LYS A 99 2.69 2.36 -15.02
CA LYS A 99 2.69 2.60 -16.48
C LYS A 99 2.07 3.96 -16.85
N GLU A 100 1.07 4.39 -16.08
CA GLU A 100 0.42 5.70 -16.22
C GLU A 100 1.28 6.86 -15.68
N GLY A 101 2.46 6.55 -15.10
CA GLY A 101 3.42 7.55 -14.64
C GLY A 101 3.09 8.13 -13.27
N HIS A 102 2.27 7.45 -12.47
CA HIS A 102 1.97 7.88 -11.11
C HIS A 102 3.26 7.96 -10.28
N SER A 103 3.34 8.98 -9.43
CA SER A 103 4.46 9.15 -8.49
C SER A 103 4.46 8.04 -7.45
N GLU A 104 5.62 7.81 -6.81
CA GLU A 104 5.76 6.84 -5.73
C GLU A 104 4.72 7.05 -4.61
N GLN A 105 4.41 8.30 -4.28
CA GLN A 105 3.42 8.61 -3.26
C GLN A 105 2.02 8.19 -3.67
N GLN A 106 1.62 8.46 -4.90
CA GLN A 106 0.31 8.06 -5.42
C GLN A 106 0.18 6.53 -5.41
N LEU A 107 1.23 5.80 -5.79
CA LEU A 107 1.24 4.34 -5.74
C LEU A 107 1.06 3.82 -4.30
N ILE A 108 1.73 4.42 -3.32
CA ILE A 108 1.59 4.05 -1.90
C ILE A 108 0.17 4.34 -1.40
N ASP A 109 -0.38 5.51 -1.71
CA ASP A 109 -1.70 5.91 -1.27
C ASP A 109 -2.79 5.00 -1.87
N GLU A 110 -2.69 4.66 -3.15
CA GLU A 110 -3.59 3.72 -3.82
C GLU A 110 -3.52 2.31 -3.22
N MET A 111 -2.33 1.82 -2.89
CA MET A 111 -2.15 0.55 -2.21
C MET A 111 -2.79 0.56 -0.81
N LYS A 112 -2.53 1.61 -0.02
CA LYS A 112 -3.11 1.77 1.32
C LYS A 112 -4.64 1.84 1.26
N GLN A 113 -5.19 2.59 0.30
CA GLN A 113 -6.62 2.70 0.10
C GLN A 113 -7.25 1.36 -0.30
N THR A 114 -6.56 0.56 -1.12
CA THR A 114 -7.02 -0.78 -1.52
C THR A 114 -7.09 -1.72 -0.32
N VAL A 115 -6.13 -1.63 0.61
CA VAL A 115 -6.05 -2.52 1.78
C VAL A 115 -6.90 -2.02 2.97
N SER A 116 -7.19 -0.73 3.07
CA SER A 116 -7.91 -0.16 4.21
C SER A 116 -9.29 -0.78 4.42
N GLY A 117 -10.02 -1.08 3.33
CA GLY A 117 -11.31 -1.77 3.40
C GLY A 117 -11.19 -3.17 4.03
N LEU A 118 -10.12 -3.90 3.72
CA LEU A 118 -9.85 -5.19 4.34
C LEU A 118 -9.52 -5.04 5.83
N ILE A 119 -8.73 -4.03 6.22
CA ILE A 119 -8.40 -3.75 7.63
C ILE A 119 -9.69 -3.51 8.43
N VAL A 120 -10.56 -2.62 7.94
CA VAL A 120 -11.87 -2.33 8.56
C VAL A 120 -12.69 -3.62 8.73
N GLN A 121 -12.77 -4.43 7.67
CA GLN A 121 -13.45 -5.72 7.74
C GLN A 121 -12.81 -6.64 8.80
N ARG A 122 -11.49 -6.79 8.81
CA ARG A 122 -10.77 -7.71 9.73
C ARG A 122 -10.87 -7.29 11.19
N ILE A 123 -10.95 -6.00 11.49
CA ILE A 123 -11.11 -5.51 12.87
C ILE A 123 -12.33 -6.15 13.53
N ARG A 124 -13.47 -6.30 12.84
CA ARG A 124 -14.69 -6.89 13.41
C ARG A 124 -14.57 -8.38 13.76
N HIS A 125 -13.61 -9.08 13.16
CA HIS A 125 -13.40 -10.52 13.33
C HIS A 125 -12.20 -10.84 14.23
N ALA A 126 -11.35 -9.85 14.51
CA ALA A 126 -10.13 -10.04 15.26
C ALA A 126 -10.38 -10.02 16.79
N PRO A 127 -9.69 -10.88 17.56
CA PRO A 127 -9.70 -10.84 19.02
C PRO A 127 -9.30 -9.48 19.56
N ASP A 128 -9.77 -9.14 20.77
CA ASP A 128 -9.52 -7.83 21.38
C ASP A 128 -8.02 -7.50 21.46
N LYS A 129 -7.17 -8.50 21.75
CA LYS A 129 -5.72 -8.33 21.78
C LYS A 129 -5.14 -7.83 20.46
N ASP A 130 -5.54 -8.41 19.33
CA ASP A 130 -4.98 -8.06 18.01
C ASP A 130 -5.47 -6.67 17.56
N VAL A 131 -6.71 -6.31 17.89
CA VAL A 131 -7.24 -4.96 17.64
C VAL A 131 -6.50 -3.91 18.49
N ILE A 132 -6.26 -4.21 19.77
CA ILE A 132 -5.53 -3.33 20.69
C ILE A 132 -4.06 -3.19 20.27
N ASP A 133 -3.39 -4.29 19.90
CA ASP A 133 -2.00 -4.26 19.45
C ASP A 133 -1.86 -3.42 18.17
N TYR A 134 -2.77 -3.58 17.20
CA TYR A 134 -2.84 -2.73 16.01
C TYR A 134 -3.03 -1.25 16.38
N MET A 135 -3.99 -0.95 17.24
CA MET A 135 -4.29 0.44 17.63
C MET A 135 -3.19 1.10 18.47
N ASN A 136 -2.41 0.33 19.23
CA ASN A 136 -1.21 0.85 19.89
C ASN A 136 -0.17 1.34 18.87
N ILE A 137 0.03 0.60 17.77
CA ILE A 137 0.94 1.03 16.71
C ILE A 137 0.43 2.28 16.01
N ILE A 138 -0.86 2.31 15.63
CA ILE A 138 -1.46 3.51 15.03
C ILE A 138 -1.33 4.73 15.96
N LEU A 139 -1.57 4.57 17.26
CA LEU A 139 -1.40 5.66 18.22
C LEU A 139 0.06 6.13 18.32
N GLU A 140 1.03 5.22 18.23
CA GLU A 140 2.45 5.56 18.18
C GLU A 140 2.80 6.36 16.91
N GLU A 141 2.26 5.98 15.75
CA GLU A 141 2.43 6.74 14.50
C GLU A 141 1.83 8.14 14.61
N LEU A 142 0.60 8.27 15.12
CA LEU A 142 -0.05 9.57 15.30
C LEU A 142 0.77 10.48 16.23
N ARG A 143 1.25 9.95 17.35
CA ARG A 143 2.16 10.68 18.26
C ARG A 143 3.45 11.07 17.57
N TYR A 144 4.02 10.19 16.75
CA TYR A 144 5.22 10.50 15.98
C TYR A 144 4.97 11.65 15.00
N TYR A 145 3.88 11.61 14.23
CA TYR A 145 3.51 12.66 13.29
C TYR A 145 3.16 13.99 13.97
N GLN A 146 2.59 13.94 15.18
CA GLN A 146 2.27 15.15 15.93
C GLN A 146 3.52 15.80 16.54
N ALA A 147 4.49 14.98 16.96
CA ALA A 147 5.74 15.46 17.52
C ALA A 147 6.75 15.88 16.44
N ASN A 148 6.70 15.29 15.25
CA ASN A 148 7.66 15.50 14.16
C ASN A 148 6.94 16.05 12.92
N ASN A 149 7.41 17.18 12.40
CA ASN A 149 6.84 17.85 11.22
C ASN A 149 5.40 18.35 11.43
N ARG A 150 5.12 18.90 12.63
CA ARG A 150 3.82 19.49 13.00
C ARG A 150 3.33 20.55 12.01
N SER A 151 4.24 21.35 11.45
CA SER A 151 3.96 22.35 10.40
C SER A 151 3.44 21.76 9.09
N GLU A 152 3.67 20.48 8.81
CA GLU A 152 3.14 19.80 7.63
C GLU A 152 1.78 19.13 7.90
N HIS A 153 1.30 19.21 9.15
CA HIS A 153 0.05 18.61 9.63
C HIS A 153 -0.05 17.11 9.29
N LEU A 154 1.06 16.37 9.42
CA LEU A 154 1.10 14.95 9.06
C LEU A 154 0.11 14.10 9.87
N CYS A 155 -0.08 14.40 11.15
CA CYS A 155 -1.06 13.67 11.95
C CYS A 155 -2.48 13.86 11.41
N PHE A 156 -2.85 15.09 11.05
CA PHE A 156 -4.14 15.38 10.42
C PHE A 156 -4.31 14.64 9.10
N LYS A 157 -3.28 14.62 8.25
CA LYS A 157 -3.27 13.86 6.99
C LYS A 157 -3.41 12.35 7.20
N ALA A 158 -2.82 11.81 8.27
CA ALA A 158 -2.93 10.40 8.61
C ALA A 158 -4.35 10.04 9.08
N LEU A 159 -4.99 10.90 9.87
CA LEU A 159 -6.37 10.72 10.35
C LEU A 159 -7.42 10.95 9.26
N PHE A 160 -7.19 11.93 8.37
CA PHE A 160 -8.15 12.38 7.36
C PHE A 160 -7.52 12.46 5.96
N PRO A 161 -7.02 11.34 5.40
CA PRO A 161 -6.32 11.33 4.11
C PRO A 161 -7.20 11.82 2.94
N GLN A 162 -8.51 11.66 3.03
CA GLN A 162 -9.50 12.16 2.07
C GLN A 162 -9.63 13.69 2.03
N VAL A 163 -9.18 14.39 3.08
CA VAL A 163 -9.33 15.86 3.20
C VAL A 163 -8.09 16.60 2.71
N SER A 164 -6.90 16.11 3.05
CA SER A 164 -5.64 16.83 2.79
C SER A 164 -4.56 15.98 2.10
N GLY A 165 -4.95 14.83 1.55
CA GLY A 165 -4.03 13.83 1.01
C GLY A 165 -3.38 12.98 2.10
N GLY A 166 -2.90 11.80 1.71
CA GLY A 166 -2.24 10.86 2.61
C GLY A 166 -0.83 11.29 3.05
N VAL A 167 -0.25 10.50 3.96
CA VAL A 167 1.14 10.65 4.40
C VAL A 167 2.04 9.64 3.70
N ASN A 168 3.18 10.13 3.21
CA ASN A 168 4.29 9.26 2.81
C ASN A 168 4.95 8.65 4.07
N ALA A 169 4.40 7.54 4.55
CA ALA A 169 4.92 6.86 5.74
C ALA A 169 6.37 6.40 5.56
N THR A 170 6.80 6.05 4.33
CA THR A 170 8.17 5.57 4.09
C THR A 170 9.23 6.66 4.29
N LYS A 171 8.85 7.92 4.06
CA LYS A 171 9.69 9.11 4.30
C LYS A 171 9.49 9.70 5.69
N ALA A 172 8.28 9.66 6.21
CA ALA A 172 7.92 10.35 7.45
C ALA A 172 8.24 9.54 8.71
N LEU A 173 8.05 8.21 8.70
CA LEU A 173 8.21 7.37 9.88
C LEU A 173 9.60 6.72 9.95
N PRO A 174 10.11 6.42 11.15
CA PRO A 174 11.28 5.56 11.31
C PRO A 174 11.01 4.17 10.73
N LYS A 175 12.01 3.57 10.06
CA LYS A 175 11.87 2.26 9.42
C LYS A 175 11.37 1.18 10.38
N GLU A 176 11.80 1.20 11.63
CA GLU A 176 11.36 0.24 12.64
C GLU A 176 9.86 0.35 12.96
N LEU A 177 9.33 1.57 13.03
CA LEU A 177 7.91 1.78 13.26
C LEU A 177 7.08 1.32 12.05
N GLN A 178 7.55 1.59 10.82
CA GLN A 178 6.91 1.08 9.60
C GLN A 178 6.84 -0.46 9.56
N LEU A 179 7.92 -1.14 9.98
CA LEU A 179 7.94 -2.61 10.01
C LEU A 179 6.99 -3.16 11.08
N ARG A 180 6.90 -2.51 12.24
CA ARG A 180 5.97 -2.88 13.31
C ARG A 180 4.51 -2.67 12.90
N ASP A 181 4.21 -1.62 12.12
CA ASP A 181 2.88 -1.39 11.53
C ASP A 181 2.49 -2.54 10.61
N LEU A 182 3.31 -2.84 9.60
CA LEU A 182 3.06 -3.95 8.67
C LEU A 182 2.91 -5.30 9.37
N ASP A 183 3.71 -5.55 10.41
CA ASP A 183 3.62 -6.77 11.22
C ASP A 183 2.34 -6.81 12.08
N SER A 184 1.89 -5.67 12.60
CA SER A 184 0.60 -5.57 13.31
C SER A 184 -0.59 -5.86 12.40
N ILE A 185 -0.59 -5.33 11.17
CA ILE A 185 -1.61 -5.62 10.15
C ILE A 185 -1.58 -7.10 9.78
N ASN A 186 -0.39 -7.68 9.63
CA ASN A 186 -0.25 -9.11 9.36
C ASN A 186 -0.83 -9.99 10.49
N ARG A 187 -0.58 -9.65 11.76
CA ARG A 187 -1.20 -10.35 12.91
C ARG A 187 -2.72 -10.21 12.88
N LEU A 188 -3.22 -9.00 12.66
CA LEU A 188 -4.65 -8.72 12.53
C LEU A 188 -5.29 -9.60 11.46
N PHE A 189 -4.69 -9.71 10.27
CA PHE A 189 -5.19 -10.55 9.18
C PHE A 189 -5.17 -12.04 9.53
N LYS A 190 -4.09 -12.52 10.17
CA LYS A 190 -4.01 -13.92 10.60
C LYS A 190 -5.05 -14.27 11.68
N ALA A 191 -5.35 -13.35 12.59
CA ALA A 191 -6.25 -13.58 13.71
C ALA A 191 -7.75 -13.40 13.37
N SER A 192 -8.08 -12.93 12.17
CA SER A 192 -9.43 -12.47 11.78
C SER A 192 -10.15 -13.40 10.79
N SER A 193 -9.81 -14.69 10.78
CA SER A 193 -10.46 -15.71 9.94
C SER A 193 -11.76 -16.27 10.53
N GLY A 194 -12.11 -15.91 11.78
CA GLY A 194 -13.31 -16.35 12.48
C GLY A 194 -14.58 -15.59 12.07
N GLY A 195 -15.69 -15.83 12.78
CA GLY A 195 -16.90 -15.03 12.66
C GLY A 195 -16.77 -13.64 13.29
N ILE A 196 -17.73 -12.75 13.03
CA ILE A 196 -17.80 -11.42 13.65
C ILE A 196 -17.85 -11.58 15.18
N ILE A 197 -16.98 -10.87 15.89
CA ILE A 197 -16.96 -10.82 17.35
C ILE A 197 -17.89 -9.69 17.80
N LYS A 198 -19.01 -10.07 18.42
CA LYS A 198 -19.96 -9.13 19.01
C LYS A 198 -19.54 -8.77 20.44
N PRO A 199 -19.75 -7.52 20.89
CA PRO A 199 -19.60 -7.18 22.30
C PRO A 199 -20.47 -8.10 23.18
N LYS A 200 -19.95 -8.50 24.34
CA LYS A 200 -20.67 -9.37 25.28
C LYS A 200 -21.89 -8.68 25.89
N ASN A 201 -21.79 -7.37 26.10
CA ASN A 201 -22.81 -6.52 26.69
C ASN A 201 -22.64 -5.07 26.19
N GLN A 202 -23.55 -4.18 26.57
CA GLN A 202 -23.53 -2.77 26.18
C GLN A 202 -22.66 -1.87 27.10
N GLU A 203 -21.99 -2.44 28.10
CA GLU A 203 -21.25 -1.66 29.11
C GLU A 203 -20.12 -0.83 28.52
N HIS A 204 -19.52 -1.32 27.44
CA HIS A 204 -18.49 -0.62 26.67
C HIS A 204 -18.98 0.73 26.09
N GLU A 205 -20.26 0.87 25.73
CA GLU A 205 -20.84 2.16 25.31
C GLU A 205 -20.92 3.17 26.45
N ASN A 206 -21.23 2.70 27.67
CA ASN A 206 -21.23 3.56 28.85
C ASN A 206 -19.80 4.05 29.14
N LYS A 207 -18.79 3.17 29.01
CA LYS A 207 -17.38 3.53 29.19
C LYS A 207 -16.92 4.54 28.13
N LEU A 208 -17.30 4.33 26.86
CA LEU A 208 -17.05 5.30 25.80
C LEU A 208 -17.72 6.65 26.09
N SER A 209 -18.98 6.64 26.55
CA SER A 209 -19.72 7.86 26.90
C SER A 209 -19.02 8.65 28.02
N ILE A 210 -18.44 7.96 29.01
CA ILE A 210 -17.64 8.60 30.07
C ILE A 210 -16.37 9.25 29.50
N ILE A 211 -15.69 8.60 28.55
CA ILE A 211 -14.52 9.18 27.86
C ILE A 211 -14.95 10.43 27.09
N VAL A 212 -16.01 10.36 26.29
CA VAL A 212 -16.54 11.50 25.52
C VAL A 212 -16.96 12.65 26.45
N ALA A 213 -17.61 12.36 27.58
CA ALA A 213 -17.97 13.38 28.56
C ALA A 213 -16.75 14.08 29.16
N ARG A 214 -15.67 13.35 29.44
CA ARG A 214 -14.40 13.94 29.89
C ARG A 214 -13.76 14.78 28.80
N MET A 215 -13.78 14.31 27.56
CA MET A 215 -13.28 15.09 26.43
C MET A 215 -14.09 16.37 26.24
N GLN A 216 -15.42 16.35 26.42
CA GLN A 216 -16.27 17.54 26.35
C GLN A 216 -15.91 18.55 27.45
N GLN A 217 -15.57 18.09 28.66
CA GLN A 217 -15.10 18.98 29.73
C GLN A 217 -13.74 19.62 29.41
N GLN A 218 -12.86 18.90 28.71
CA GLN A 218 -11.50 19.35 28.42
C GLN A 218 -11.40 20.23 27.16
N TYR A 219 -12.12 19.86 26.10
CA TYR A 219 -12.02 20.49 24.79
C TYR A 219 -13.27 21.31 24.41
N GLY A 220 -14.37 21.21 25.17
CA GLY A 220 -15.57 22.00 24.90
C GLY A 220 -16.09 21.82 23.47
N ASP A 221 -16.43 22.94 22.83
CA ASP A 221 -17.01 22.95 21.48
C ASP A 221 -16.03 22.51 20.38
N ASP A 222 -14.72 22.43 20.66
CA ASP A 222 -13.73 21.97 19.69
C ASP A 222 -13.98 20.52 19.24
N LEU A 223 -14.66 19.70 20.06
CA LEU A 223 -15.07 18.34 19.65
C LEU A 223 -15.94 18.31 18.39
N GLN A 224 -16.63 19.40 18.06
CA GLN A 224 -17.42 19.49 16.83
C GLN A 224 -16.56 19.43 15.56
N MET A 225 -15.24 19.67 15.66
CA MET A 225 -14.31 19.51 14.54
C MET A 225 -14.30 18.08 13.98
N PHE A 226 -14.61 17.06 14.80
CA PHE A 226 -14.73 15.67 14.34
C PHE A 226 -15.92 15.44 13.40
N SER A 227 -16.98 16.25 13.53
CA SER A 227 -18.17 16.12 12.69
C SER A 227 -17.94 16.65 11.27
N ASN A 228 -17.06 17.64 11.10
CA ASN A 228 -16.69 18.17 9.79
C ASN A 228 -15.20 18.55 9.73
N PRO A 229 -14.30 17.56 9.61
CA PRO A 229 -12.85 17.81 9.56
C PRO A 229 -12.42 18.53 8.27
N ALA A 230 -13.28 18.65 7.26
CA ALA A 230 -13.01 19.38 6.02
C ALA A 230 -13.31 20.89 6.11
N SER A 231 -13.89 21.36 7.21
CA SER A 231 -14.19 22.79 7.40
C SER A 231 -12.89 23.63 7.39
N PRO A 232 -12.89 24.83 6.78
CA PRO A 232 -11.72 25.70 6.76
C PRO A 232 -11.28 26.16 8.16
N ASP A 233 -12.20 26.19 9.12
CA ASP A 233 -11.95 26.66 10.49
C ASP A 233 -11.40 25.57 11.43
N VAL A 234 -11.14 24.35 10.91
CA VAL A 234 -10.61 23.25 11.71
C VAL A 234 -9.16 23.53 12.12
N ASP A 235 -8.92 23.54 13.43
CA ASP A 235 -7.57 23.46 13.97
C ASP A 235 -7.04 22.03 13.82
N ARG A 236 -6.21 21.85 12.78
CA ARG A 236 -5.64 20.56 12.39
C ARG A 236 -4.71 19.96 13.43
N GLU A 237 -4.06 20.79 14.23
CA GLU A 237 -3.19 20.29 15.29
C GLU A 237 -4.01 19.85 16.49
N LYS A 238 -5.01 20.65 16.86
CA LYS A 238 -5.88 20.36 18.00
C LYS A 238 -6.74 19.12 17.79
N ILE A 239 -7.28 18.91 16.58
CA ILE A 239 -8.01 17.67 16.27
C ILE A 239 -7.11 16.44 16.36
N CYS A 240 -5.82 16.55 16.01
CA CYS A 240 -4.87 15.47 16.25
C CYS A 240 -4.64 15.23 17.75
N ASP A 241 -4.41 16.29 18.54
CA ASP A 241 -4.23 16.17 19.99
C ASP A 241 -5.46 15.50 20.64
N MET A 242 -6.67 15.88 20.22
CA MET A 242 -7.92 15.26 20.66
C MET A 242 -8.02 13.78 20.25
N SER A 243 -7.66 13.42 19.01
CA SER A 243 -7.66 12.01 18.56
C SER A 243 -6.68 11.15 19.35
N ILE A 244 -5.46 11.66 19.57
CA ILE A 244 -4.44 10.97 20.36
C ILE A 244 -4.93 10.74 21.78
N ASP A 245 -5.53 11.75 22.42
CA ASP A 245 -6.07 11.63 23.77
C ASP A 245 -7.23 10.62 23.84
N MET A 246 -8.19 10.69 22.92
CA MET A 246 -9.31 9.74 22.84
C MET A 246 -8.81 8.29 22.77
N TYR A 247 -7.95 7.96 21.80
CA TYR A 247 -7.43 6.61 21.65
C TYR A 247 -6.55 6.21 22.85
N SER A 248 -5.78 7.15 23.43
CA SER A 248 -5.01 6.89 24.64
C SER A 248 -5.90 6.54 25.84
N GLN A 249 -7.08 7.14 25.95
CA GLN A 249 -8.04 6.83 27.02
C GLN A 249 -8.74 5.49 26.78
N ILE A 250 -9.11 5.18 25.53
CA ILE A 250 -9.71 3.89 25.16
C ILE A 250 -8.73 2.75 25.45
N LEU A 251 -7.46 2.87 25.06
CA LEU A 251 -6.44 1.83 25.25
C LEU A 251 -6.03 1.62 26.71
N LYS A 252 -6.46 2.49 27.64
CA LYS A 252 -6.26 2.32 29.10
C LYS A 252 -7.37 1.48 29.75
N LEU A 253 -8.48 1.22 29.05
CA LEU A 253 -9.56 0.40 29.56
C LEU A 253 -9.15 -1.09 29.64
N PRO A 254 -9.91 -1.92 30.39
CA PRO A 254 -9.77 -3.37 30.31
C PRO A 254 -9.81 -3.87 28.84
N PRO A 255 -9.04 -4.91 28.48
CA PRO A 255 -8.91 -5.33 27.08
C PRO A 255 -10.23 -5.66 26.38
N ASP A 256 -11.19 -6.26 27.08
CA ASP A 256 -12.51 -6.58 26.52
C ASP A 256 -13.33 -5.32 26.20
N ASP A 257 -13.27 -4.31 27.05
CA ASP A 257 -13.90 -3.01 26.80
C ASP A 257 -13.22 -2.25 25.65
N ALA A 258 -11.89 -2.15 25.70
CA ALA A 258 -11.11 -1.45 24.68
C ALA A 258 -11.31 -2.10 23.30
N GLY A 259 -11.20 -3.42 23.21
CA GLY A 259 -11.44 -4.17 21.97
C GLY A 259 -12.86 -3.98 21.43
N ALA A 260 -13.88 -4.02 22.31
CA ALA A 260 -15.26 -3.78 21.90
C ALA A 260 -15.51 -2.37 21.35
N ILE A 261 -14.99 -1.34 22.04
CA ILE A 261 -15.08 0.06 21.59
C ILE A 261 -14.37 0.24 20.26
N LEU A 262 -13.13 -0.24 20.13
CA LEU A 262 -12.33 -0.09 18.91
C LEU A 262 -13.00 -0.80 17.72
N ARG A 263 -13.57 -2.00 17.92
CA ARG A 263 -14.33 -2.69 16.89
C ARG A 263 -15.57 -1.91 16.46
N SER A 264 -16.30 -1.32 17.41
CA SER A 264 -17.48 -0.49 17.12
C SER A 264 -17.10 0.77 16.33
N MET A 265 -16.02 1.45 16.72
CA MET A 265 -15.59 2.70 16.09
C MET A 265 -14.95 2.52 14.72
N LEU A 266 -14.18 1.46 14.52
CA LEU A 266 -13.31 1.28 13.35
C LEU A 266 -13.80 0.22 12.37
N GLY A 267 -14.62 -0.72 12.85
CA GLY A 267 -15.05 -1.88 12.07
C GLY A 267 -16.14 -1.61 11.02
N GLY A 268 -16.74 -0.41 11.05
CA GLY A 268 -17.91 -0.07 10.22
C GLY A 268 -19.17 -0.88 10.57
N GLU A 269 -20.30 -0.49 10.00
CA GLU A 269 -21.58 -1.22 10.12
C GLU A 269 -21.62 -2.54 9.34
#